data_AF-A0A9P8W2W6-F1
#
_entry.id   AF-A0A9P8W2W6-F1
#
_cell.length_a   1.000
_cell.length_b   1.000
_cell.length_c   1.000
_cell.angle_alpha   90.00
_cell.angle_beta   90.00
_cell.angle_gamma   90.00
#
_symmetry.space_group_name_H-M   'P 1'
#
loop_
_entity.id
_entity.type
_entity.pdbx_description
1 polymer ?
#
loop_
_entity_poly.entity_id
_entity_poly.type
_entity_poly.pdbx_seq_one_letter_code
_entity_poly.pdbx_strand_id
1 'polypeptide(L)'
;MAEDSTSLTSDGDASRTHDEATLQHNVGSEQRFDQDEGSLGQLKFLWFQKARHLSDLKRFDEAANGALGALKLLWALRTRHIITSIGSILVLISLLLVPFTQQLLDFYPCLQIDLSNKATIPRSNLVRTLTNESITAGIGNVDYGAQAAVIMGITDDEPAQVSPFCPSGNCTFTEEYASGGYCSYCKDVTDEIEVSEHNITIPGWGIATNGANSAFALELARDGFAGVRMLYSWLPYMVVNRTADRCDGGIRGGNWTCLGRGAAECYIVPCVRRYKASVKQGVLGENITSLVVALNRDYRISTALSVIDMKCINSTERALLREEGHSIFDASTEWLLYNTSQPGFPSLRSECIYEGDRMDTGSLMSYFEDVFSGSIGTQKGSLGRGDSFLGGALFNFGDVSFASISKRFDNLADALTVYVRGRYSIHPVEGNVQKAETCVKVRWPWITLAAVVLVLGVGFYAGTLWMVRCTRDDTVRHDFKTSLLPLLFHGLEGKILEAYSQDSQTVSSINHHAEDLRVRLVKDERGWGFKEEAI
;
A
#
# COMPACT_ATOMS: atom_id res chain seq x y z
N MET A 1 3.77 34.31 -57.41
CA MET A 1 2.88 35.31 -56.81
C MET A 1 2.74 34.90 -55.37
N ALA A 2 3.56 35.43 -54.46
CA ALA A 2 3.51 36.81 -53.93
C ALA A 2 2.17 37.00 -53.18
N GLU A 3 2.08 37.43 -51.93
CA GLU A 3 2.92 38.15 -50.96
C GLU A 3 2.12 38.04 -49.63
N ASP A 4 2.68 37.77 -48.46
CA ASP A 4 3.55 38.59 -47.59
C ASP A 4 2.77 39.33 -46.46
N SER A 5 3.50 39.51 -45.34
CA SER A 5 3.33 40.46 -44.22
C SER A 5 2.46 40.06 -43.01
N THR A 6 2.84 40.24 -41.73
CA THR A 6 4.07 40.70 -41.03
C THR A 6 3.86 40.59 -39.49
N SER A 7 4.93 40.28 -38.73
CA SER A 7 5.37 40.84 -37.40
C SER A 7 4.45 40.72 -36.14
N LEU A 8 4.86 40.55 -34.87
CA LEU A 8 6.04 40.93 -34.06
C LEU A 8 6.07 40.12 -32.73
N THR A 9 7.29 39.75 -32.30
CA THR A 9 7.87 39.62 -30.93
C THR A 9 7.03 39.47 -29.65
N SER A 10 7.37 38.49 -28.79
CA SER A 10 7.71 38.70 -27.36
C SER A 10 8.15 37.38 -26.70
N ASP A 11 9.12 37.51 -25.79
CA ASP A 11 9.83 36.52 -24.98
C ASP A 11 9.00 35.53 -24.18
N GLY A 12 9.59 34.36 -23.91
CA GLY A 12 9.06 33.32 -23.02
C GLY A 12 10.05 32.18 -22.80
N ASP A 13 11.20 32.50 -22.22
CA ASP A 13 12.26 31.59 -21.79
C ASP A 13 11.75 30.68 -20.65
N ALA A 14 11.53 29.39 -20.94
CA ALA A 14 11.13 28.39 -19.95
C ALA A 14 11.48 26.96 -20.39
N SER A 15 12.77 26.67 -20.57
CA SER A 15 13.25 25.28 -20.57
C SER A 15 14.72 25.22 -20.21
N ARG A 16 15.03 25.49 -18.94
CA ARG A 16 16.40 25.36 -18.42
C ARG A 16 16.43 25.10 -16.92
N THR A 17 15.79 24.03 -16.47
CA THR A 17 15.93 23.53 -15.10
C THR A 17 15.82 22.02 -15.09
N HIS A 18 16.78 21.31 -15.69
CA HIS A 18 16.95 19.88 -15.39
C HIS A 18 18.41 19.38 -15.36
N ASP A 19 19.41 20.23 -15.64
CA ASP A 19 20.82 19.80 -15.69
C ASP A 19 21.74 20.39 -14.59
N GLU A 20 21.24 21.21 -13.66
CA GLU A 20 22.10 21.83 -12.63
C GLU A 20 22.31 20.99 -11.35
N ALA A 21 21.57 19.90 -11.14
CA ALA A 21 21.69 19.09 -9.91
C ALA A 21 22.86 18.09 -9.93
N THR A 22 23.43 17.79 -11.10
CA THR A 22 24.53 16.81 -11.25
C THR A 22 25.91 17.47 -11.27
N LEU A 23 25.98 18.79 -11.43
CA LEU A 23 27.25 19.53 -11.56
C LEU A 23 27.82 20.04 -10.23
N GLN A 24 27.00 20.19 -9.18
CA GLN A 24 27.49 20.68 -7.88
C GLN A 24 28.06 19.57 -6.96
N HIS A 25 27.78 18.29 -7.24
CA HIS A 25 28.28 17.20 -6.39
C HIS A 25 29.74 16.81 -6.68
N ASN A 26 30.31 17.19 -7.83
CA ASN A 26 31.70 16.93 -8.19
C ASN A 26 32.68 18.02 -7.71
N VAL A 27 32.22 19.26 -7.52
CA VAL A 27 33.11 20.38 -7.16
C VAL A 27 33.73 20.21 -5.76
N GLY A 28 33.01 19.58 -4.83
CA GLY A 28 33.50 19.30 -3.48
C GLY A 28 34.50 18.13 -3.40
N SER A 29 34.40 17.14 -4.29
CA SER A 29 35.36 16.03 -4.36
C SER A 29 36.65 16.41 -5.10
N GLU A 30 36.56 17.30 -6.10
CA GLU A 30 37.73 17.80 -6.83
C GLU A 30 38.59 18.73 -5.95
N GLN A 31 37.98 19.68 -5.23
CA GLN A 31 38.72 20.57 -4.32
C GLN A 31 39.35 19.83 -3.11
N ARG A 32 38.79 18.68 -2.73
CA ARG A 32 39.31 17.85 -1.63
C ARG A 32 40.59 17.13 -2.02
N PHE A 33 40.62 16.60 -3.24
CA PHE A 33 41.78 15.90 -3.80
C PHE A 33 42.98 16.85 -3.89
N ASP A 34 42.75 18.11 -4.31
CA ASP A 34 43.79 19.14 -4.37
C ASP A 34 44.51 19.40 -3.02
N GLN A 35 43.81 19.24 -1.89
CA GLN A 35 44.36 19.53 -0.57
C GLN A 35 45.34 18.44 -0.07
N ASP A 36 45.06 17.18 -0.39
CA ASP A 36 45.93 16.06 -0.05
C ASP A 36 47.16 16.01 -0.97
N GLU A 37 46.98 16.35 -2.26
CA GLU A 37 48.06 16.52 -3.24
C GLU A 37 49.08 17.60 -2.82
N GLY A 38 48.60 18.75 -2.34
CA GLY A 38 49.46 19.83 -1.86
C GLY A 38 50.34 19.43 -0.66
N SER A 39 49.83 18.59 0.23
CA SER A 39 50.52 18.13 1.44
C SER A 39 51.56 17.05 1.14
N LEU A 40 51.21 16.06 0.30
CA LEU A 40 52.15 15.05 -0.21
C LEU A 40 53.24 15.69 -1.09
N GLY A 41 52.89 16.69 -1.88
CA GLY A 41 53.83 17.51 -2.64
C GLY A 41 54.83 18.25 -1.75
N GLN A 42 54.40 18.81 -0.62
CA GLN A 42 55.34 19.44 0.32
C GLN A 42 56.27 18.40 1.00
N LEU A 43 55.75 17.22 1.32
CA LEU A 43 56.54 16.09 1.85
C LEU A 43 57.61 15.59 0.87
N LYS A 44 57.36 15.67 -0.44
CA LYS A 44 58.34 15.38 -1.49
C LYS A 44 59.60 16.25 -1.32
N PHE A 45 59.45 17.56 -1.12
CA PHE A 45 60.60 18.45 -0.94
C PHE A 45 61.31 18.23 0.41
N LEU A 46 60.57 17.89 1.48
CA LEU A 46 61.16 17.47 2.75
C LEU A 46 61.98 16.17 2.62
N TRP A 47 61.55 15.24 1.76
CA TRP A 47 62.25 13.97 1.52
C TRP A 47 63.68 14.18 1.03
N PHE A 48 63.88 15.15 0.14
CA PHE A 48 65.17 15.47 -0.48
C PHE A 48 66.04 16.43 0.33
N GLN A 49 65.71 16.69 1.60
CA GLN A 49 66.66 17.34 2.52
C GLN A 49 67.92 16.51 2.77
N LYS A 50 67.85 15.20 2.53
CA LYS A 50 68.99 14.28 2.53
C LYS A 50 69.19 13.76 1.11
N ALA A 51 70.42 13.32 0.79
CA ALA A 51 70.68 12.63 -0.47
C ALA A 51 69.76 11.41 -0.64
N ARG A 52 68.92 11.44 -1.68
CA ARG A 52 67.97 10.39 -2.05
C ARG A 52 67.97 10.17 -3.56
N HIS A 53 67.51 9.01 -3.98
CA HIS A 53 67.43 8.68 -5.41
C HIS A 53 66.40 9.58 -6.10
N LEU A 54 66.76 10.13 -7.27
CA LEU A 54 65.88 11.04 -8.01
C LEU A 54 64.57 10.35 -8.44
N SER A 55 64.59 9.02 -8.64
CA SER A 55 63.42 8.21 -8.93
C SER A 55 62.31 8.29 -7.86
N ASP A 56 62.64 8.65 -6.62
CA ASP A 56 61.63 8.88 -5.57
C ASP A 56 60.72 10.08 -5.89
N LEU A 57 61.21 11.09 -6.63
CA LEU A 57 60.42 12.26 -7.04
C LEU A 57 59.17 11.83 -7.82
N LYS A 58 59.36 10.94 -8.79
CA LYS A 58 58.28 10.36 -9.60
C LYS A 58 57.33 9.50 -8.77
N ARG A 59 57.84 8.75 -7.80
CA ARG A 59 57.01 7.91 -6.91
C ARG A 59 56.08 8.73 -6.03
N PHE A 60 56.53 9.90 -5.54
CA PHE A 60 55.69 10.83 -4.80
C PHE A 60 54.59 11.45 -5.68
N ASP A 61 54.92 11.86 -6.91
CA ASP A 61 53.95 12.44 -7.83
C ASP A 61 52.93 11.41 -8.34
N GLU A 62 53.35 10.17 -8.64
CA GLU A 62 52.42 9.07 -8.96
C GLU A 62 51.47 8.77 -7.78
N ALA A 63 51.95 8.88 -6.54
CA ALA A 63 51.16 8.58 -5.35
C ALA A 63 50.10 9.63 -5.03
N ALA A 64 50.37 10.89 -5.31
CA ALA A 64 49.40 11.97 -5.15
C ALA A 64 48.22 11.82 -6.14
N ASN A 65 48.51 11.32 -7.36
CA ASN A 65 47.55 11.28 -8.46
C ASN A 65 46.73 9.97 -8.57
N GLY A 66 46.90 8.99 -7.68
CA GLY A 66 46.06 7.79 -7.74
C GLY A 66 46.44 6.59 -6.88
N ALA A 67 45.53 5.62 -6.84
CA ALA A 67 45.60 4.43 -5.99
C ALA A 67 46.87 3.59 -6.21
N LEU A 68 47.20 3.35 -7.48
CA LEU A 68 48.33 2.50 -7.86
C LEU A 68 49.66 3.14 -7.48
N GLY A 69 49.80 4.46 -7.63
CA GLY A 69 50.99 5.18 -7.19
C GLY A 69 51.12 5.17 -5.67
N ALA A 70 50.02 5.37 -4.94
CA ALA A 70 50.01 5.34 -3.47
C ALA A 70 50.42 3.97 -2.92
N LEU A 71 49.93 2.89 -3.54
CA LEU A 71 50.33 1.51 -3.24
C LEU A 71 51.82 1.26 -3.52
N LYS A 72 52.32 1.68 -4.70
CA LYS A 72 53.74 1.56 -5.04
C LYS A 72 54.63 2.30 -4.05
N LEU A 73 54.25 3.51 -3.63
CA LEU A 73 55.02 4.32 -2.69
C LEU A 73 55.06 3.69 -1.29
N LEU A 74 53.94 3.17 -0.79
CA LEU A 74 53.87 2.42 0.47
C LEU A 74 54.79 1.20 0.46
N TRP A 75 54.80 0.48 -0.65
CA TRP A 75 55.64 -0.71 -0.83
C TRP A 75 57.13 -0.35 -0.92
N ALA A 76 57.48 0.68 -1.71
CA ALA A 76 58.85 1.14 -1.90
C ALA A 76 59.49 1.69 -0.60
N LEU A 77 58.72 2.43 0.22
CA LEU A 77 59.21 3.00 1.48
C LEU A 77 59.16 2.03 2.66
N ARG A 78 58.63 0.81 2.45
CA ARG A 78 58.51 -0.27 3.44
C ARG A 78 57.97 0.21 4.80
N THR A 79 57.06 1.19 4.79
CA THR A 79 56.44 1.86 5.96
C THR A 79 57.40 2.51 6.97
N ARG A 80 58.70 2.65 6.66
CA ARG A 80 59.69 3.20 7.62
C ARG A 80 59.48 4.69 7.88
N HIS A 81 58.79 5.39 7.00
CA HIS A 81 58.46 6.81 7.12
C HIS A 81 56.97 6.98 7.37
N ILE A 82 56.63 7.17 8.65
CA ILE A 82 55.26 7.16 9.18
C ILE A 82 54.39 8.21 8.48
N ILE A 83 54.87 9.44 8.30
CA ILE A 83 54.06 10.55 7.78
C ILE A 83 53.74 10.39 6.29
N THR A 84 54.73 10.00 5.47
CA THR A 84 54.49 9.70 4.04
C THR A 84 53.53 8.53 3.88
N SER A 85 53.63 7.53 4.76
CA SER A 85 52.73 6.38 4.75
C SER A 85 51.29 6.78 5.11
N ILE A 86 51.11 7.68 6.08
CA ILE A 86 49.78 8.24 6.43
C ILE A 86 49.17 8.98 5.23
N GLY A 87 49.93 9.81 4.53
CA GLY A 87 49.47 10.52 3.32
C GLY A 87 49.02 9.55 2.22
N SER A 88 49.80 8.52 1.91
CA SER A 88 49.43 7.52 0.90
C SER A 88 48.22 6.67 1.30
N ILE A 89 48.08 6.31 2.58
CA ILE A 89 46.88 5.62 3.09
C ILE A 89 45.65 6.51 2.96
N LEU A 90 45.79 7.80 3.23
CA LEU A 90 44.70 8.76 3.13
C LEU A 90 44.17 8.90 1.70
N VAL A 91 45.06 8.93 0.69
CA VAL A 91 44.69 8.87 -0.74
C VAL A 91 43.94 7.56 -1.07
N LEU A 92 44.32 6.43 -0.47
CA LEU A 92 43.61 5.17 -0.69
C LEU A 92 42.22 5.16 -0.04
N ILE A 93 42.08 5.73 1.16
CA ILE A 93 40.79 5.82 1.86
C ILE A 93 39.88 6.84 1.18
N SER A 94 40.40 7.95 0.65
CA SER A 94 39.59 8.97 -0.03
C SER A 94 38.92 8.44 -1.30
N LEU A 95 39.54 7.48 -2.00
CA LEU A 95 38.93 6.81 -3.15
C LEU A 95 37.68 5.98 -2.78
N LEU A 96 37.55 5.56 -1.53
CA LEU A 96 36.36 4.86 -1.04
C LEU A 96 35.16 5.80 -0.83
N LEU A 97 35.36 7.12 -0.85
CA LEU A 97 34.24 8.08 -0.73
C LEU A 97 33.22 7.91 -1.86
N VAL A 98 33.67 7.61 -3.08
CA VAL A 98 32.78 7.44 -4.24
C VAL A 98 31.78 6.29 -4.03
N PRO A 99 32.18 5.03 -3.77
CA PRO A 99 31.22 3.95 -3.54
C PRO A 99 30.40 4.14 -2.24
N PHE A 100 30.93 4.83 -1.22
CA PHE A 100 30.19 5.07 0.03
C PHE A 100 29.12 6.14 -0.11
N THR A 101 29.34 7.19 -0.91
CA THR A 101 28.31 8.19 -1.18
C THR A 101 27.12 7.61 -1.94
N GLN A 102 27.35 6.63 -2.83
CA GLN A 102 26.27 5.91 -3.52
C GLN A 102 25.39 5.10 -2.55
N GLN A 103 25.91 4.67 -1.40
CA GLN A 103 25.17 3.92 -0.38
C GLN A 103 24.42 4.82 0.63
N LEU A 104 24.61 6.14 0.55
CA LEU A 104 24.00 7.10 1.47
C LEU A 104 22.47 7.20 1.28
N LEU A 105 22.00 7.10 0.03
CA LEU A 105 20.60 7.27 -0.32
C LEU A 105 19.98 5.92 -0.68
N ASP A 106 18.93 5.56 0.04
CA ASP A 106 18.14 4.36 -0.21
C ASP A 106 16.79 4.77 -0.82
N PHE A 107 16.58 4.43 -2.09
CA PHE A 107 15.35 4.72 -2.81
C PHE A 107 14.38 3.56 -2.67
N TYR A 108 13.18 3.80 -2.15
CA TYR A 108 12.18 2.76 -1.97
C TYR A 108 10.78 3.30 -2.32
N PRO A 109 9.88 2.44 -2.82
CA PRO A 109 8.50 2.83 -3.07
C PRO A 109 7.80 3.11 -1.74
N CYS A 110 7.22 4.29 -1.61
CA CYS A 110 6.39 4.68 -0.47
C CYS A 110 5.00 5.09 -0.96
N LEU A 111 4.01 4.93 -0.10
CA LEU A 111 2.65 5.37 -0.36
C LEU A 111 2.47 6.76 0.25
N GLN A 112 2.22 7.76 -0.61
CA GLN A 112 1.88 9.12 -0.21
C GLN A 112 0.41 9.39 -0.53
N ILE A 113 -0.23 10.26 0.25
CA ILE A 113 -1.62 10.65 0.01
C ILE A 113 -1.65 11.61 -1.18
N ASP A 114 -2.42 11.25 -2.21
CA ASP A 114 -2.70 12.13 -3.35
C ASP A 114 -3.82 13.10 -2.97
N LEU A 115 -3.49 14.40 -2.93
CA LEU A 115 -4.43 15.48 -2.63
C LEU A 115 -5.28 15.89 -3.84
N SER A 116 -4.92 15.44 -5.04
CA SER A 116 -5.61 15.82 -6.28
C SER A 116 -6.81 14.93 -6.57
N ASN A 117 -6.75 13.66 -6.16
CA ASN A 117 -7.79 12.67 -6.38
C ASN A 117 -8.38 12.20 -5.05
N LYS A 118 -9.71 12.08 -5.00
CA LYS A 118 -10.42 11.45 -3.89
C LYS A 118 -10.91 10.07 -4.29
N ALA A 119 -10.88 9.15 -3.33
CA ALA A 119 -11.49 7.84 -3.47
C ALA A 119 -12.96 7.94 -3.02
N THR A 120 -13.85 7.16 -3.63
CA THR A 120 -15.24 7.11 -3.20
C THR A 120 -15.79 5.69 -3.08
N ILE A 121 -16.61 5.46 -2.06
CA ILE A 121 -17.38 4.22 -1.89
C ILE A 121 -18.88 4.55 -1.94
N PRO A 122 -19.69 3.82 -2.72
CA PRO A 122 -21.13 3.98 -2.71
C PRO A 122 -21.73 3.55 -1.37
N ARG A 123 -22.61 4.40 -0.82
CA ARG A 123 -23.42 4.13 0.37
C ARG A 123 -24.85 4.58 0.10
N SER A 124 -25.82 3.87 0.67
CA SER A 124 -27.23 4.25 0.55
C SER A 124 -27.81 4.60 1.92
N ASN A 125 -28.66 5.61 1.92
CA ASN A 125 -29.52 5.95 3.04
C ASN A 125 -30.97 5.45 2.81
N LEU A 126 -31.29 4.99 1.60
CA LEU A 126 -32.61 4.49 1.23
C LEU A 126 -32.52 3.01 0.88
N VAL A 127 -33.23 2.16 1.62
CA VAL A 127 -33.35 0.73 1.36
C VAL A 127 -34.60 0.48 0.52
N ARG A 128 -34.39 0.36 -0.79
CA ARG A 128 -35.47 0.17 -1.78
C ARG A 128 -35.02 -0.67 -2.97
N THR A 129 -35.88 -1.56 -3.41
CA THR A 129 -35.77 -2.46 -4.57
C THR A 129 -36.87 -2.23 -5.61
N LEU A 130 -37.88 -1.41 -5.32
CA LEU A 130 -38.96 -1.06 -6.25
C LEU A 130 -38.56 -0.11 -7.40
N THR A 131 -39.28 -0.22 -8.52
CA THR A 131 -39.24 0.77 -9.62
C THR A 131 -39.93 2.10 -9.23
N ASN A 132 -39.74 3.14 -10.04
CA ASN A 132 -40.40 4.44 -9.85
C ASN A 132 -41.79 4.51 -10.55
N GLU A 133 -42.28 3.42 -11.15
CA GLU A 133 -43.51 3.41 -11.94
C GLU A 133 -44.74 3.15 -11.05
N SER A 134 -45.87 3.79 -11.40
CA SER A 134 -47.08 3.88 -10.60
C SER A 134 -47.68 2.53 -10.23
N ILE A 135 -47.93 2.36 -8.92
CA ILE A 135 -48.48 1.18 -8.27
C ILE A 135 -49.96 1.00 -8.67
N THR A 136 -50.32 -0.11 -9.30
CA THR A 136 -51.70 -0.60 -9.34
C THR A 136 -51.87 -1.68 -8.27
N ALA A 137 -52.87 -1.49 -7.38
CA ALA A 137 -53.28 -2.44 -6.33
C ALA A 137 -52.35 -2.66 -5.11
N GLY A 138 -51.42 -1.76 -4.82
CA GLY A 138 -50.65 -1.80 -3.56
C GLY A 138 -49.50 -2.81 -3.52
N ILE A 139 -49.06 -3.31 -4.68
CA ILE A 139 -47.83 -4.10 -4.84
C ILE A 139 -47.05 -3.47 -5.99
N GLY A 140 -45.84 -2.97 -5.72
CA GLY A 140 -44.92 -2.48 -6.75
C GLY A 140 -44.11 -3.62 -7.36
N ASN A 141 -43.65 -3.47 -8.60
CA ASN A 141 -42.73 -4.43 -9.21
C ASN A 141 -41.33 -4.25 -8.65
N VAL A 142 -40.71 -5.35 -8.20
CA VAL A 142 -39.27 -5.38 -7.87
C VAL A 142 -38.50 -5.06 -9.14
N ASP A 143 -37.58 -4.10 -9.06
CA ASP A 143 -36.77 -3.69 -10.19
C ASP A 143 -35.92 -4.83 -10.74
N TYR A 144 -35.76 -4.91 -12.06
CA TYR A 144 -35.02 -5.99 -12.70
C TYR A 144 -33.58 -6.13 -12.20
N GLY A 145 -32.92 -5.03 -11.80
CA GLY A 145 -31.58 -5.10 -11.21
C GLY A 145 -31.60 -5.71 -9.81
N ALA A 146 -32.65 -5.49 -9.02
CA ALA A 146 -32.82 -6.16 -7.73
C ALA A 146 -33.15 -7.64 -7.93
N GLN A 147 -33.99 -8.00 -8.91
CA GLN A 147 -34.26 -9.39 -9.28
C GLN A 147 -32.97 -10.12 -9.69
N ALA A 148 -32.12 -9.47 -10.52
CA ALA A 148 -30.83 -10.02 -10.90
C ALA A 148 -29.90 -10.20 -9.68
N ALA A 149 -29.90 -9.25 -8.74
CA ALA A 149 -29.15 -9.36 -7.50
C ALA A 149 -29.62 -10.55 -6.64
N VAL A 150 -30.93 -10.83 -6.60
CA VAL A 150 -31.46 -12.02 -5.92
C VAL A 150 -30.92 -13.30 -6.55
N ILE A 151 -30.95 -13.38 -7.89
CA ILE A 151 -30.45 -14.55 -8.62
C ILE A 151 -28.96 -14.76 -8.33
N MET A 152 -28.14 -13.73 -8.54
CA MET A 152 -26.68 -13.80 -8.34
C MET A 152 -26.33 -14.14 -6.88
N GLY A 153 -27.01 -13.55 -5.90
CA GLY A 153 -26.74 -13.83 -4.49
C GLY A 153 -27.05 -15.27 -4.07
N ILE A 154 -28.00 -15.95 -4.73
CA ILE A 154 -28.28 -17.37 -4.47
C ILE A 154 -27.30 -18.28 -5.21
N THR A 155 -26.91 -17.93 -6.44
CA THR A 155 -26.11 -18.79 -7.31
C THR A 155 -24.60 -18.67 -7.11
N ASP A 156 -24.11 -17.50 -6.71
CA ASP A 156 -22.68 -17.24 -6.58
C ASP A 156 -22.17 -17.67 -5.19
N ASP A 157 -21.00 -18.31 -5.18
CA ASP A 157 -20.36 -18.75 -3.94
C ASP A 157 -19.65 -17.61 -3.19
N GLU A 158 -19.28 -16.56 -3.92
CA GLU A 158 -18.62 -15.37 -3.39
C GLU A 158 -19.65 -14.27 -3.11
N PRO A 159 -19.53 -13.57 -1.96
CA PRO A 159 -20.45 -12.49 -1.62
C PRO A 159 -20.27 -11.33 -2.60
N ALA A 160 -21.40 -10.73 -3.00
CA ALA A 160 -21.38 -9.54 -3.83
C ALA A 160 -20.66 -8.40 -3.09
N GLN A 161 -19.83 -7.65 -3.83
CA GLN A 161 -19.09 -6.52 -3.27
C GLN A 161 -19.35 -5.24 -4.08
N VAL A 162 -19.41 -4.10 -3.38
CA VAL A 162 -19.50 -2.80 -4.05
C VAL A 162 -18.20 -2.48 -4.79
N SER A 163 -18.31 -1.79 -5.93
CA SER A 163 -17.15 -1.30 -6.67
C SER A 163 -16.79 0.12 -6.22
N PRO A 164 -15.66 0.32 -5.51
CA PRO A 164 -15.21 1.65 -5.12
C PRO A 164 -14.50 2.36 -6.28
N PHE A 165 -14.60 3.68 -6.34
CA PHE A 165 -13.72 4.49 -7.18
C PHE A 165 -12.38 4.69 -6.45
N CYS A 166 -11.36 3.94 -6.87
CA CYS A 166 -10.01 4.04 -6.31
C CYS A 166 -8.97 3.94 -7.45
N PRO A 167 -8.55 5.08 -8.04
CA PRO A 167 -7.74 5.07 -9.27
C PRO A 167 -6.34 4.48 -9.10
N SER A 168 -5.75 4.56 -7.90
CA SER A 168 -4.40 4.01 -7.63
C SER A 168 -4.40 2.55 -7.19
N GLY A 169 -5.57 1.97 -6.90
CA GLY A 169 -5.70 0.66 -6.29
C GLY A 169 -5.31 0.59 -4.80
N ASN A 170 -4.82 1.67 -4.19
CA ASN A 170 -4.59 1.75 -2.75
C ASN A 170 -5.30 2.99 -2.19
N CYS A 171 -6.37 2.80 -1.42
CA CYS A 171 -7.17 3.90 -0.87
C CYS A 171 -7.53 3.64 0.58
N THR A 172 -7.57 4.70 1.39
CA THR A 172 -7.86 4.62 2.82
C THR A 172 -9.05 5.50 3.19
N PHE A 173 -9.98 4.94 3.95
CA PHE A 173 -11.14 5.63 4.50
C PHE A 173 -10.95 5.70 6.02
N THR A 174 -10.67 6.90 6.53
CA THR A 174 -10.25 7.10 7.93
C THR A 174 -11.41 6.98 8.90
N GLU A 175 -12.61 7.37 8.46
CA GLU A 175 -13.82 7.36 9.27
C GLU A 175 -14.68 6.14 8.97
N GLU A 176 -15.37 5.65 9.99
CA GLU A 176 -16.40 4.63 9.83
C GLU A 176 -17.67 5.26 9.27
N TYR A 177 -18.33 4.60 8.33
CA TYR A 177 -19.57 5.08 7.73
C TYR A 177 -20.67 4.06 7.86
N ALA A 178 -21.91 4.53 7.88
CA ALA A 178 -23.09 3.70 7.87
C ALA A 178 -23.71 3.63 6.48
N SER A 179 -24.25 2.46 6.13
CA SER A 179 -25.03 2.26 4.91
C SER A 179 -26.23 1.36 5.20
N GLY A 180 -27.38 1.74 4.64
CA GLY A 180 -28.56 0.90 4.57
C GLY A 180 -28.38 -0.21 3.53
N GLY A 181 -29.03 -1.34 3.80
CA GLY A 181 -29.04 -2.52 2.96
C GLY A 181 -29.99 -3.57 3.52
N TYR A 182 -29.70 -4.84 3.21
CA TYR A 182 -30.43 -5.99 3.74
C TYR A 182 -29.50 -6.89 4.56
N CYS A 183 -30.10 -7.55 5.54
CA CYS A 183 -29.47 -8.53 6.38
C CYS A 183 -30.27 -9.82 6.32
N SER A 184 -29.57 -10.94 6.46
CA SER A 184 -30.13 -12.27 6.60
C SER A 184 -30.14 -12.69 8.08
N TYR A 185 -31.14 -13.47 8.45
CA TYR A 185 -31.14 -14.23 9.70
C TYR A 185 -31.73 -15.61 9.43
N CYS A 186 -30.94 -16.65 9.67
CA CYS A 186 -31.37 -18.03 9.50
C CYS A 186 -31.34 -18.78 10.83
N LYS A 187 -32.33 -19.64 11.05
CA LYS A 187 -32.45 -20.52 12.21
C LYS A 187 -32.65 -21.96 11.74
N ASP A 188 -31.85 -22.88 12.26
CA ASP A 188 -32.06 -24.31 12.06
C ASP A 188 -33.23 -24.76 12.93
N VAL A 189 -34.24 -25.36 12.31
CA VAL A 189 -35.46 -25.87 12.95
C VAL A 189 -35.67 -27.35 12.64
N THR A 190 -34.59 -28.07 12.33
CA THR A 190 -34.63 -29.51 12.02
C THR A 190 -35.27 -30.34 13.13
N ASP A 191 -35.19 -29.88 14.39
CA ASP A 191 -35.80 -30.54 15.55
C ASP A 191 -37.34 -30.46 15.57
N GLU A 192 -37.94 -29.55 14.80
CA GLU A 192 -39.40 -29.39 14.71
C GLU A 192 -40.04 -30.34 13.66
N ILE A 193 -39.23 -31.16 12.99
CA ILE A 193 -39.67 -32.09 11.95
C ILE A 193 -40.33 -33.34 12.57
N GLU A 194 -41.59 -33.56 12.25
CA GLU A 194 -42.32 -34.80 12.51
C GLU A 194 -42.28 -35.72 11.29
N VAL A 195 -42.02 -37.01 11.52
CA VAL A 195 -41.97 -38.04 10.47
C VAL A 195 -43.02 -39.09 10.77
N SER A 196 -43.97 -39.26 9.85
CA SER A 196 -45.05 -40.24 9.94
C SER A 196 -45.09 -41.10 8.68
N GLU A 197 -44.62 -42.35 8.78
CA GLU A 197 -44.46 -43.31 7.68
C GLU A 197 -43.69 -42.75 6.47
N HIS A 198 -44.41 -42.11 5.54
CA HIS A 198 -43.92 -41.53 4.28
C HIS A 198 -44.01 -40.01 4.25
N ASN A 199 -44.65 -39.40 5.24
CA ASN A 199 -44.87 -37.96 5.29
C ASN A 199 -43.89 -37.32 6.28
N ILE A 200 -43.22 -36.27 5.82
CA ILE A 200 -42.40 -35.40 6.65
C ILE A 200 -43.14 -34.06 6.74
N THR A 201 -43.40 -33.62 7.96
CA THR A 201 -44.20 -32.43 8.24
C THR A 201 -43.56 -31.59 9.32
N ILE A 202 -43.79 -30.28 9.28
CA ILE A 202 -43.51 -29.39 10.41
C ILE A 202 -44.85 -28.84 10.89
N PRO A 203 -45.35 -29.26 12.06
CA PRO A 203 -46.62 -28.80 12.61
C PRO A 203 -46.67 -27.27 12.70
N GLY A 204 -47.78 -26.67 12.26
CA GLY A 204 -47.95 -25.21 12.27
C GLY A 204 -47.32 -24.46 11.09
N TRP A 205 -46.55 -25.13 10.23
CA TRP A 205 -45.93 -24.50 9.05
C TRP A 205 -46.72 -24.73 7.75
N GLY A 206 -47.68 -25.66 7.75
CA GLY A 206 -48.45 -26.02 6.55
C GLY A 206 -47.61 -26.72 5.47
N ILE A 207 -46.37 -27.11 5.78
CA ILE A 207 -45.47 -27.85 4.88
C ILE A 207 -45.60 -29.34 5.16
N ALA A 208 -45.89 -30.10 4.11
CA ALA A 208 -45.88 -31.56 4.11
C ALA A 208 -45.25 -32.07 2.81
N THR A 209 -44.33 -33.02 2.91
CA THR A 209 -43.75 -33.71 1.75
C THR A 209 -43.80 -35.22 1.94
N ASN A 210 -43.88 -35.97 0.84
CA ASN A 210 -43.90 -37.43 0.81
C ASN A 210 -42.50 -38.07 0.92
N GLY A 211 -41.51 -37.32 1.43
CA GLY A 211 -40.15 -37.77 1.66
C GLY A 211 -39.23 -37.86 0.43
N ALA A 212 -39.79 -37.74 -0.79
CA ALA A 212 -39.03 -37.79 -2.04
C ALA A 212 -38.70 -36.40 -2.61
N ASN A 213 -39.29 -35.34 -2.04
CA ASN A 213 -39.18 -33.97 -2.54
C ASN A 213 -38.78 -33.02 -1.42
N SER A 214 -37.88 -32.08 -1.71
CA SER A 214 -37.68 -30.90 -0.86
C SER A 214 -38.79 -29.89 -1.13
N ALA A 215 -39.29 -29.23 -0.10
CA ALA A 215 -40.42 -28.32 -0.19
C ALA A 215 -40.06 -26.97 0.42
N PHE A 216 -40.65 -25.92 -0.15
CA PHE A 216 -40.63 -24.58 0.41
C PHE A 216 -42.03 -24.22 0.89
N ALA A 217 -42.10 -23.42 1.94
CA ALA A 217 -43.22 -22.51 2.11
C ALA A 217 -42.71 -21.14 2.47
N LEU A 218 -43.49 -20.14 2.09
CA LEU A 218 -43.22 -18.76 2.45
C LEU A 218 -44.00 -18.40 3.69
N GLU A 219 -43.39 -17.59 4.54
CA GLU A 219 -44.07 -16.96 5.65
C GLU A 219 -43.85 -15.45 5.60
N LEU A 220 -44.96 -14.72 5.62
CA LEU A 220 -44.94 -13.33 6.06
C LEU A 220 -44.71 -13.36 7.57
N ALA A 221 -43.51 -13.00 8.02
CA ALA A 221 -43.32 -12.71 9.43
C ALA A 221 -44.38 -11.67 9.82
N ARG A 222 -45.03 -11.82 11.00
CA ARG A 222 -46.02 -10.84 11.48
C ARG A 222 -45.47 -9.40 11.49
N ASP A 223 -44.16 -9.27 11.47
CA ASP A 223 -43.39 -8.02 11.52
C ASP A 223 -43.06 -7.43 10.12
N GLY A 224 -43.57 -8.03 9.03
CA GLY A 224 -43.43 -7.49 7.67
C GLY A 224 -42.14 -7.86 6.95
N PHE A 225 -41.37 -8.83 7.46
CA PHE A 225 -40.16 -9.35 6.82
C PHE A 225 -40.45 -10.49 5.84
N ALA A 226 -39.62 -10.60 4.80
CA ALA A 226 -39.72 -11.69 3.85
C ALA A 226 -39.03 -12.95 4.40
N GLY A 227 -39.84 -13.96 4.77
CA GLY A 227 -39.38 -15.21 5.37
C GLY A 227 -39.59 -16.40 4.44
N VAL A 228 -38.58 -17.26 4.35
CA VAL A 228 -38.63 -18.51 3.60
C VAL A 228 -38.39 -19.68 4.56
N ARG A 229 -39.38 -20.56 4.63
CA ARG A 229 -39.34 -21.82 5.36
C ARG A 229 -38.99 -22.95 4.42
N MET A 230 -37.98 -23.73 4.79
CA MET A 230 -37.43 -24.77 3.95
C MET A 230 -37.54 -26.11 4.65
N LEU A 231 -37.97 -27.13 3.91
CA LEU A 231 -37.93 -28.52 4.33
C LEU A 231 -37.15 -29.34 3.28
N TYR A 232 -35.94 -29.72 3.64
CA TYR A 232 -35.15 -30.68 2.88
C TYR A 232 -35.59 -32.10 3.26
N SER A 233 -35.83 -32.93 2.25
CA SER A 233 -36.00 -34.37 2.46
C SER A 233 -35.37 -35.20 1.36
N TRP A 234 -34.75 -36.29 1.78
CA TRP A 234 -34.17 -37.31 0.91
C TRP A 234 -34.36 -38.68 1.58
N LEU A 235 -35.54 -39.26 1.41
CA LEU A 235 -35.82 -40.64 1.83
C LEU A 235 -35.67 -41.59 0.63
N PRO A 236 -34.58 -42.38 0.52
CA PRO A 236 -34.62 -43.61 -0.25
C PRO A 236 -35.48 -44.62 0.52
N TYR A 237 -36.49 -45.16 -0.15
CA TYR A 237 -37.61 -45.97 0.36
C TYR A 237 -37.28 -47.19 1.28
N MET A 238 -36.04 -47.44 1.74
CA MET A 238 -35.71 -48.59 2.61
C MET A 238 -34.51 -48.41 3.57
N VAL A 239 -34.16 -47.20 4.03
CA VAL A 239 -32.97 -47.03 4.90
C VAL A 239 -33.13 -45.99 6.02
N VAL A 240 -34.19 -46.04 6.81
CA VAL A 240 -34.28 -45.24 8.06
C VAL A 240 -33.33 -45.77 9.15
N ASN A 241 -32.86 -47.02 9.04
CA ASN A 241 -32.09 -47.70 10.09
C ASN A 241 -30.62 -47.98 9.75
N ARG A 242 -30.08 -47.51 8.62
CA ARG A 242 -28.71 -47.90 8.17
C ARG A 242 -27.78 -46.76 7.75
N THR A 243 -28.23 -45.51 7.74
CA THR A 243 -27.39 -44.33 7.42
C THR A 243 -26.78 -43.66 8.65
N ALA A 244 -27.34 -43.90 9.85
CA ALA A 244 -26.78 -43.39 11.10
C ALA A 244 -25.37 -43.94 11.42
N ASP A 245 -25.01 -45.10 10.87
CA ASP A 245 -23.71 -45.78 11.12
C ASP A 245 -22.55 -45.23 10.27
N ARG A 246 -22.79 -44.26 9.35
CA ARG A 246 -21.76 -43.71 8.45
C ARG A 246 -21.25 -42.32 8.79
N CYS A 247 -21.73 -41.73 9.88
CA CYS A 247 -21.33 -40.39 10.29
C CYS A 247 -20.37 -40.46 11.48
N ASP A 248 -19.07 -40.33 11.23
CA ASP A 248 -18.09 -40.07 12.30
C ASP A 248 -18.45 -38.74 12.99
N GLY A 249 -19.11 -38.82 14.16
CA GLY A 249 -19.55 -37.66 14.95
C GLY A 249 -21.06 -37.60 15.28
N GLY A 250 -21.88 -38.51 14.74
CA GLY A 250 -23.32 -38.55 15.03
C GLY A 250 -24.11 -37.30 14.60
N ILE A 251 -25.34 -37.16 15.12
CA ILE A 251 -26.35 -36.13 14.77
C ILE A 251 -25.83 -34.67 14.90
N ARG A 252 -24.72 -34.44 15.61
CA ARG A 252 -24.14 -33.11 15.85
C ARG A 252 -23.32 -32.55 14.68
N GLY A 253 -23.18 -33.27 13.57
CA GLY A 253 -22.40 -32.87 12.41
C GLY A 253 -23.05 -31.86 11.45
N GLY A 254 -24.30 -31.43 11.68
CA GLY A 254 -24.96 -30.34 10.92
C GLY A 254 -25.21 -30.59 9.43
N ASN A 255 -24.90 -31.79 8.93
CA ASN A 255 -25.06 -32.14 7.52
C ASN A 255 -26.43 -32.79 7.29
N TRP A 256 -27.35 -32.04 6.69
CA TRP A 256 -28.72 -32.50 6.41
C TRP A 256 -28.73 -33.69 5.44
N THR A 257 -27.72 -33.81 4.57
CA THR A 257 -27.55 -34.98 3.69
C THR A 257 -27.37 -36.28 4.47
N CYS A 258 -26.68 -36.23 5.62
CA CYS A 258 -26.47 -37.39 6.48
C CYS A 258 -27.74 -37.80 7.22
N LEU A 259 -28.52 -36.82 7.66
CA LEU A 259 -29.80 -37.04 8.34
C LEU A 259 -30.93 -37.45 7.37
N GLY A 260 -30.77 -37.19 6.07
CA GLY A 260 -31.81 -37.37 5.05
C GLY A 260 -32.99 -36.41 5.20
N ARG A 261 -32.88 -35.43 6.11
CA ARG A 261 -33.87 -34.40 6.41
C ARG A 261 -33.20 -33.19 7.05
N GLY A 262 -33.81 -32.03 6.86
CA GLY A 262 -33.36 -30.78 7.48
C GLY A 262 -34.38 -29.68 7.26
N ALA A 263 -34.42 -28.70 8.17
CA ALA A 263 -35.33 -27.58 8.03
C ALA A 263 -34.69 -26.29 8.52
N ALA A 264 -34.97 -25.19 7.81
CA ALA A 264 -34.52 -23.86 8.21
C ALA A 264 -35.60 -22.81 8.00
N GLU A 265 -35.55 -21.81 8.86
CA GLU A 265 -36.30 -20.56 8.75
C GLU A 265 -35.32 -19.43 8.45
N CYS A 266 -35.42 -18.80 7.29
CA CYS A 266 -34.54 -17.71 6.90
C CYS A 266 -35.33 -16.44 6.56
N TYR A 267 -34.89 -15.30 7.09
CA TYR A 267 -35.50 -13.99 6.87
C TYR A 267 -34.53 -13.04 6.19
N ILE A 268 -35.04 -12.24 5.26
CA ILE A 268 -34.37 -11.07 4.70
C ILE A 268 -35.03 -9.82 5.26
N VAL A 269 -34.24 -8.97 5.91
CA VAL A 269 -34.70 -7.81 6.65
C VAL A 269 -33.92 -6.56 6.25
N PRO A 270 -34.56 -5.39 6.09
CA PRO A 270 -33.83 -4.15 5.91
C PRO A 270 -33.04 -3.83 7.18
N CYS A 271 -31.79 -3.39 7.02
CA CYS A 271 -30.88 -3.12 8.12
C CYS A 271 -29.89 -2.00 7.78
N VAL A 272 -29.24 -1.47 8.80
CA VAL A 272 -28.13 -0.53 8.65
C VAL A 272 -26.87 -1.14 9.25
N ARG A 273 -25.80 -1.13 8.47
CA ARG A 273 -24.47 -1.64 8.86
C ARG A 273 -23.48 -0.49 8.89
N ARG A 274 -22.60 -0.48 9.88
CA ARG A 274 -21.44 0.41 9.93
C ARG A 274 -20.20 -0.33 9.46
N TYR A 275 -19.47 0.31 8.57
CA TYR A 275 -18.31 -0.26 7.90
C TYR A 275 -17.05 0.54 8.20
N LYS A 276 -15.95 -0.19 8.32
CA LYS A 276 -14.59 0.33 8.20
C LYS A 276 -13.95 -0.24 6.94
N ALA A 277 -13.64 0.63 5.99
CA ALA A 277 -13.20 0.22 4.66
C ALA A 277 -11.74 0.55 4.39
N SER A 278 -11.08 -0.31 3.61
CA SER A 278 -9.78 -0.03 3.00
C SER A 278 -9.66 -0.74 1.66
N VAL A 279 -9.01 -0.12 0.69
CA VAL A 279 -8.72 -0.74 -0.60
C VAL A 279 -7.22 -1.00 -0.68
N LYS A 280 -6.84 -2.25 -0.90
CA LYS A 280 -5.44 -2.67 -1.07
C LYS A 280 -5.30 -3.45 -2.36
N GLN A 281 -4.38 -3.04 -3.22
CA GLN A 281 -4.13 -3.68 -4.52
C GLN A 281 -5.41 -3.84 -5.37
N GLY A 282 -6.33 -2.86 -5.30
CA GLY A 282 -7.60 -2.87 -6.02
C GLY A 282 -8.72 -3.68 -5.37
N VAL A 283 -8.43 -4.43 -4.30
CA VAL A 283 -9.43 -5.21 -3.56
C VAL A 283 -9.97 -4.41 -2.39
N LEU A 284 -11.29 -4.25 -2.32
CA LEU A 284 -11.97 -3.63 -1.19
C LEU A 284 -12.04 -4.61 -0.03
N GLY A 285 -11.74 -4.15 1.19
CA GLY A 285 -12.05 -4.85 2.42
C GLY A 285 -12.92 -3.96 3.29
N GLU A 286 -14.16 -4.39 3.55
CA GLU A 286 -15.09 -3.75 4.48
C GLU A 286 -15.25 -4.65 5.72
N ASN A 287 -15.02 -4.10 6.91
CA ASN A 287 -15.31 -4.78 8.17
C ASN A 287 -16.53 -4.15 8.85
N ILE A 288 -17.47 -4.97 9.30
CA ILE A 288 -18.70 -4.51 9.96
C ILE A 288 -18.40 -4.24 11.45
N THR A 289 -18.59 -3.00 11.90
CA THR A 289 -18.32 -2.60 13.29
C THR A 289 -19.58 -2.52 14.14
N SER A 290 -20.73 -2.23 13.53
CA SER A 290 -22.04 -2.24 14.18
C SER A 290 -23.14 -2.59 13.17
N LEU A 291 -24.26 -3.12 13.66
CA LEU A 291 -25.41 -3.50 12.85
C LEU A 291 -26.69 -3.28 13.63
N VAL A 292 -27.70 -2.71 12.97
CA VAL A 292 -29.06 -2.56 13.50
C VAL A 292 -30.09 -3.10 12.51
N VAL A 293 -30.95 -3.98 13.02
CA VAL A 293 -32.08 -4.60 12.31
C VAL A 293 -33.42 -3.99 12.77
N ALA A 294 -33.39 -3.24 13.86
CA ALA A 294 -34.58 -2.66 14.46
C ALA A 294 -35.14 -1.54 13.57
N LEU A 295 -36.13 -1.91 12.77
CA LEU A 295 -37.07 -0.99 12.17
C LEU A 295 -38.40 -1.17 12.90
N ASN A 296 -39.07 -0.05 13.14
CA ASN A 296 -40.14 0.12 14.14
C ASN A 296 -41.19 -1.02 14.14
N ARG A 297 -41.39 -1.66 15.31
CA ARG A 297 -42.28 -2.83 15.52
C ARG A 297 -43.78 -2.52 15.45
N ASP A 298 -44.19 -1.25 15.47
CA ASP A 298 -45.60 -0.91 15.59
C ASP A 298 -46.31 -0.78 14.24
N TYR A 299 -46.86 -1.92 13.79
CA TYR A 299 -47.50 -2.16 12.48
C TYR A 299 -48.68 -1.23 12.14
N ARG A 300 -49.20 -0.47 13.12
CA ARG A 300 -50.44 0.30 12.98
C ARG A 300 -50.27 1.75 12.54
N ILE A 301 -49.05 2.32 12.57
CA ILE A 301 -48.87 3.78 12.52
C ILE A 301 -47.89 4.27 11.44
N SER A 302 -47.00 3.43 10.88
CA SER A 302 -45.98 3.89 9.90
C SER A 302 -45.93 3.10 8.61
N THR A 303 -45.81 3.81 7.48
CA THR A 303 -45.45 3.27 6.16
C THR A 303 -43.94 3.22 5.94
N ALA A 304 -43.19 4.11 6.60
CA ALA A 304 -41.73 4.15 6.54
C ALA A 304 -41.09 3.47 7.74
N LEU A 305 -40.06 2.70 7.47
CA LEU A 305 -39.18 2.06 8.43
C LEU A 305 -37.91 2.91 8.51
N SER A 306 -37.78 3.81 9.48
CA SER A 306 -36.61 4.69 9.57
C SER A 306 -35.86 4.64 10.90
N VAL A 307 -34.54 4.86 10.80
CA VAL A 307 -33.61 4.91 11.92
C VAL A 307 -32.63 6.07 11.71
N ILE A 308 -32.29 6.74 12.79
CA ILE A 308 -31.32 7.84 12.82
C ILE A 308 -30.00 7.31 13.38
N ASP A 309 -28.89 7.67 12.72
CA ASP A 309 -27.54 7.51 13.25
C ASP A 309 -27.24 8.63 14.26
N MET A 310 -27.19 8.27 15.55
CA MET A 310 -26.94 9.21 16.65
C MET A 310 -25.51 9.78 16.62
N LYS A 311 -24.56 9.12 15.95
CA LYS A 311 -23.19 9.61 15.78
C LYS A 311 -23.11 10.69 14.70
N CYS A 312 -24.01 10.67 13.73
CA CYS A 312 -24.05 11.61 12.60
C CYS A 312 -24.68 12.97 12.96
N ILE A 313 -25.60 13.00 13.93
CA ILE A 313 -26.38 14.20 14.28
C ILE A 313 -25.65 15.18 15.21
N ASN A 314 -25.89 16.47 14.97
CA ASN A 314 -25.28 17.60 15.69
C ASN A 314 -25.98 17.90 17.02
N SER A 315 -25.39 18.76 17.85
CA SER A 315 -25.95 19.13 19.16
C SER A 315 -27.33 19.81 19.08
N THR A 316 -27.59 20.57 18.01
CA THR A 316 -28.88 21.22 17.74
C THR A 316 -29.97 20.22 17.36
N GLU A 317 -29.66 19.30 16.45
CA GLU A 317 -30.54 18.19 16.02
C GLU A 317 -30.90 17.30 17.22
N ARG A 318 -29.93 17.04 18.11
CA ARG A 318 -30.19 16.33 19.37
C ARG A 318 -31.12 17.08 20.31
N ALA A 319 -31.06 18.41 20.34
CA ALA A 319 -31.97 19.22 21.17
C ALA A 319 -33.40 19.17 20.62
N LEU A 320 -33.58 19.23 19.29
CA LEU A 320 -34.89 19.09 18.65
C LEU A 320 -35.54 17.73 18.95
N LEU A 321 -34.76 16.64 18.89
CA LEU A 321 -35.26 15.31 19.26
C LEU A 321 -35.68 15.22 20.74
N ARG A 322 -35.01 15.96 21.64
CA ARG A 322 -35.39 16.03 23.07
C ARG A 322 -36.72 16.74 23.28
N GLU A 323 -36.95 17.83 22.55
CA GLU A 323 -38.19 18.60 22.62
C GLU A 323 -39.40 17.77 22.17
N GLU A 324 -39.20 16.87 21.21
CA GLU A 324 -40.21 15.91 20.71
C GLU A 324 -40.44 14.69 21.63
N GLY A 325 -39.85 14.68 22.83
CA GLY A 325 -40.10 13.63 23.83
C GLY A 325 -39.21 12.39 23.73
N HIS A 326 -38.24 12.35 22.81
CA HIS A 326 -37.16 11.37 22.86
C HIS A 326 -36.20 11.74 24.00
N SER A 327 -36.43 11.20 25.19
CA SER A 327 -35.67 11.55 26.41
C SER A 327 -34.56 10.57 26.78
N ILE A 328 -34.51 9.40 26.12
CA ILE A 328 -33.55 8.33 26.41
C ILE A 328 -32.48 8.31 25.31
N PHE A 329 -31.45 9.13 25.47
CA PHE A 329 -30.17 8.95 24.79
C PHE A 329 -29.21 8.40 25.84
N ASP A 330 -29.22 7.08 26.03
CA ASP A 330 -28.15 6.49 26.82
C ASP A 330 -26.82 6.72 26.07
N ALA A 331 -25.70 6.81 26.79
CA ALA A 331 -24.39 7.00 26.15
C ALA A 331 -24.03 5.87 25.17
N SER A 332 -24.76 4.74 25.27
CA SER A 332 -24.67 3.56 24.42
C SER A 332 -25.59 3.59 23.19
N THR A 333 -26.55 4.52 23.08
CA THR A 333 -27.55 4.53 22.00
C THR A 333 -26.95 5.06 20.69
N GLU A 334 -26.48 4.14 19.85
CA GLU A 334 -25.97 4.46 18.51
C GLU A 334 -27.08 4.70 17.48
N TRP A 335 -28.19 3.98 17.59
CA TRP A 335 -29.28 3.98 16.63
C TRP A 335 -30.58 4.38 17.30
N LEU A 336 -31.30 5.35 16.73
CA LEU A 336 -32.59 5.81 17.25
C LEU A 336 -33.69 5.52 16.24
N LEU A 337 -34.70 4.74 16.64
CA LEU A 337 -35.91 4.54 15.84
C LEU A 337 -36.61 5.87 15.62
N TYR A 338 -36.98 6.15 14.37
CA TYR A 338 -37.60 7.39 13.97
C TYR A 338 -38.73 7.13 12.97
N ASN A 339 -39.73 8.01 12.92
CA ASN A 339 -40.85 7.87 12.00
C ASN A 339 -40.94 9.09 11.10
N THR A 340 -40.43 8.97 9.89
CA THR A 340 -40.47 10.01 8.84
C THR A 340 -41.88 10.29 8.30
N SER A 341 -42.87 9.45 8.59
CA SER A 341 -44.22 9.51 8.01
C SER A 341 -45.20 10.43 8.76
N GLN A 342 -44.89 10.91 9.98
CA GLN A 342 -45.83 11.81 10.69
C GLN A 342 -45.54 13.29 10.39
N PRO A 343 -46.58 14.10 10.07
CA PRO A 343 -46.42 15.53 9.91
C PRO A 343 -46.15 16.21 11.26
N GLY A 344 -45.06 16.96 11.37
CA GLY A 344 -44.69 17.74 12.57
C GLY A 344 -43.26 17.56 13.06
N PHE A 345 -42.53 16.54 12.57
CA PHE A 345 -41.17 16.29 13.03
C PHE A 345 -40.12 17.29 12.48
N PRO A 346 -39.04 17.56 13.25
CA PRO A 346 -37.98 18.48 12.84
C PRO A 346 -37.26 18.01 11.58
N SER A 347 -36.94 18.95 10.68
CA SER A 347 -36.14 18.69 9.48
C SER A 347 -34.69 18.40 9.87
N LEU A 348 -34.39 17.12 10.08
CA LEU A 348 -33.03 16.59 10.25
C LEU A 348 -32.32 16.46 8.88
N ARG A 349 -30.98 16.45 8.89
CA ARG A 349 -30.22 16.15 7.68
C ARG A 349 -30.50 14.72 7.19
N SER A 350 -30.85 14.60 5.91
CA SER A 350 -31.15 13.32 5.26
C SER A 350 -29.98 12.34 5.23
N GLU A 351 -28.74 12.84 5.35
CA GLU A 351 -27.53 12.01 5.38
C GLU A 351 -27.38 11.17 6.66
N CYS A 352 -28.11 11.50 7.73
CA CYS A 352 -28.10 10.78 9.01
C CYS A 352 -29.33 9.88 9.20
N ILE A 353 -30.31 9.95 8.30
CA ILE A 353 -31.53 9.15 8.34
C ILE A 353 -31.39 8.00 7.35
N TYR A 354 -31.67 6.80 7.82
CA TYR A 354 -31.79 5.60 6.99
C TYR A 354 -33.25 5.19 6.94
N GLU A 355 -33.79 5.04 5.74
CA GLU A 355 -35.20 4.80 5.51
C GLU A 355 -35.39 3.58 4.61
N GLY A 356 -36.35 2.74 4.96
CA GLY A 356 -36.90 1.68 4.10
C GLY A 356 -38.40 1.86 3.97
N ASP A 357 -38.97 1.26 2.94
CA ASP A 357 -40.40 1.29 2.67
C ASP A 357 -41.05 -0.07 3.02
N ARG A 358 -42.19 -0.02 3.71
CA ARG A 358 -42.99 -1.21 3.97
C ARG A 358 -43.49 -1.85 2.66
N MET A 359 -43.88 -1.03 1.68
CA MET A 359 -44.36 -1.52 0.38
C MET A 359 -43.26 -2.30 -0.34
N ASP A 360 -42.02 -1.85 -0.20
CA ASP A 360 -40.84 -2.53 -0.74
C ASP A 360 -40.68 -3.95 -0.16
N THR A 361 -40.83 -4.08 1.16
CA THR A 361 -40.69 -5.40 1.80
C THR A 361 -41.84 -6.33 1.42
N GLY A 362 -43.07 -5.82 1.29
CA GLY A 362 -44.22 -6.60 0.81
C GLY A 362 -44.10 -7.04 -0.65
N SER A 363 -43.55 -6.18 -1.51
CA SER A 363 -43.27 -6.51 -2.92
C SER A 363 -42.12 -7.49 -3.08
N LEU A 364 -41.04 -7.33 -2.32
CA LEU A 364 -39.93 -8.29 -2.31
C LEU A 364 -40.41 -9.66 -1.82
N MET A 365 -41.30 -9.69 -0.83
CA MET A 365 -41.97 -10.92 -0.41
C MET A 365 -42.80 -11.55 -1.52
N SER A 366 -43.63 -10.76 -2.22
CA SER A 366 -44.43 -11.26 -3.35
C SER A 366 -43.55 -11.82 -4.47
N TYR A 367 -42.38 -11.23 -4.70
CA TYR A 367 -41.37 -11.76 -5.62
C TYR A 367 -40.75 -13.05 -5.12
N PHE A 368 -40.40 -13.14 -3.83
CA PHE A 368 -39.96 -14.38 -3.22
C PHE A 368 -41.03 -15.47 -3.24
N GLU A 369 -42.31 -15.12 -3.19
CA GLU A 369 -43.39 -16.08 -3.38
C GLU A 369 -43.34 -16.74 -4.75
N ASP A 370 -43.10 -15.96 -5.81
CA ASP A 370 -42.93 -16.50 -7.16
C ASP A 370 -41.66 -17.36 -7.25
N VAL A 371 -40.54 -16.87 -6.74
CA VAL A 371 -39.22 -17.53 -6.79
C VAL A 371 -39.17 -18.85 -5.99
N PHE A 372 -39.77 -18.87 -4.80
CA PHE A 372 -39.75 -20.00 -3.86
C PHE A 372 -41.09 -20.77 -3.83
N SER A 373 -41.92 -20.65 -4.86
CA SER A 373 -43.10 -21.50 -5.01
C SER A 373 -42.75 -22.89 -5.59
N GLY A 374 -43.40 -23.94 -5.06
CA GLY A 374 -43.31 -25.30 -5.59
C GLY A 374 -42.49 -26.28 -4.74
N SER A 375 -42.20 -27.45 -5.32
CA SER A 375 -41.43 -28.53 -4.69
C SER A 375 -40.30 -28.99 -5.59
N ILE A 376 -39.10 -29.21 -5.04
CA ILE A 376 -37.94 -29.75 -5.77
C ILE A 376 -37.94 -31.27 -5.60
N GLY A 377 -38.26 -31.98 -6.67
CA GLY A 377 -38.19 -33.45 -6.70
C GLY A 377 -36.87 -33.98 -7.25
N THR A 378 -36.47 -35.19 -6.86
CA THR A 378 -35.21 -35.83 -7.32
C THR A 378 -35.33 -36.58 -8.65
N GLN A 379 -36.29 -36.26 -9.54
CA GLN A 379 -36.43 -37.01 -10.80
C GLN A 379 -35.35 -36.61 -11.81
N LYS A 380 -34.51 -37.57 -12.22
CA LYS A 380 -33.67 -37.45 -13.41
C LYS A 380 -34.55 -37.20 -14.64
N GLY A 381 -34.51 -35.98 -15.17
CA GLY A 381 -34.91 -35.69 -16.54
C GLY A 381 -36.39 -35.43 -16.81
N SER A 382 -37.14 -34.81 -15.90
CA SER A 382 -38.45 -34.25 -16.23
C SER A 382 -38.53 -32.79 -15.79
N LEU A 383 -38.76 -31.91 -16.77
CA LEU A 383 -39.04 -30.50 -16.55
C LEU A 383 -40.40 -30.40 -15.82
N GLY A 384 -40.36 -30.34 -14.50
CA GLY A 384 -41.52 -30.28 -13.63
C GLY A 384 -41.91 -28.84 -13.33
N ARG A 385 -43.18 -28.59 -13.06
CA ARG A 385 -43.77 -27.28 -12.68
C ARG A 385 -43.29 -26.75 -11.31
N GLY A 386 -42.12 -27.20 -10.85
CA GLY A 386 -41.40 -26.87 -9.61
C GLY A 386 -39.87 -26.87 -9.81
N ASP A 387 -39.40 -26.63 -11.04
CA ASP A 387 -37.98 -26.48 -11.38
C ASP A 387 -37.54 -25.02 -11.28
N SER A 388 -37.63 -24.39 -10.10
CA SER A 388 -36.92 -23.12 -9.95
C SER A 388 -35.43 -23.43 -9.96
N PHE A 389 -34.73 -23.02 -11.02
CA PHE A 389 -33.26 -23.07 -11.12
C PHE A 389 -32.61 -22.54 -9.82
N LEU A 390 -33.22 -21.52 -9.23
CA LEU A 390 -32.85 -20.94 -7.93
C LEU A 390 -33.03 -21.90 -6.76
N GLY A 391 -34.09 -22.70 -6.74
CA GLY A 391 -34.27 -23.75 -5.73
C GLY A 391 -33.21 -24.85 -5.82
N GLY A 392 -32.83 -25.26 -7.04
CA GLY A 392 -31.73 -26.20 -7.26
C GLY A 392 -30.36 -25.64 -6.84
N ALA A 393 -30.12 -24.35 -7.14
CA ALA A 393 -28.95 -23.63 -6.69
C ALA A 393 -28.92 -23.54 -5.15
N LEU A 394 -30.05 -23.22 -4.51
CA LEU A 394 -30.14 -23.09 -3.05
C LEU A 394 -29.72 -24.37 -2.31
N PHE A 395 -30.15 -25.53 -2.80
CA PHE A 395 -29.77 -26.83 -2.25
C PHE A 395 -28.48 -27.41 -2.86
N ASN A 396 -27.66 -26.59 -3.51
CA ASN A 396 -26.35 -26.98 -4.04
C ASN A 396 -26.38 -28.29 -4.86
N PHE A 397 -27.47 -28.54 -5.60
CA PHE A 397 -27.73 -29.77 -6.34
C PHE A 397 -27.55 -31.10 -5.54
N GLY A 398 -27.66 -31.07 -4.21
CA GLY A 398 -27.67 -32.26 -3.35
C GLY A 398 -26.68 -32.26 -2.18
N ASP A 399 -25.72 -31.34 -2.10
CA ASP A 399 -24.82 -31.20 -0.94
C ASP A 399 -25.31 -30.07 -0.01
N VAL A 400 -26.18 -30.45 0.95
CA VAL A 400 -26.97 -29.52 1.76
C VAL A 400 -26.64 -29.59 3.24
N SER A 401 -26.38 -28.43 3.83
CA SER A 401 -26.29 -28.23 5.28
C SER A 401 -26.95 -26.90 5.65
N PHE A 402 -27.29 -26.73 6.92
CA PHE A 402 -27.76 -25.44 7.43
C PHE A 402 -26.77 -24.31 7.14
N ALA A 403 -25.46 -24.57 7.29
CA ALA A 403 -24.41 -23.60 7.00
C ALA A 403 -24.39 -23.17 5.53
N SER A 404 -24.60 -24.11 4.60
CA SER A 404 -24.70 -23.79 3.16
C SER A 404 -25.92 -22.92 2.86
N ILE A 405 -27.08 -23.25 3.44
CA ILE A 405 -28.31 -22.45 3.29
C ILE A 405 -28.12 -21.05 3.87
N SER A 406 -27.62 -20.94 5.11
CA SER A 406 -27.35 -19.66 5.75
C SER A 406 -26.41 -18.80 4.90
N LYS A 407 -25.33 -19.39 4.38
CA LYS A 407 -24.38 -18.67 3.52
C LYS A 407 -25.04 -18.13 2.25
N ARG A 408 -25.95 -18.87 1.61
CA ARG A 408 -26.67 -18.38 0.43
C ARG A 408 -27.61 -17.22 0.75
N PHE A 409 -28.25 -17.25 1.92
CA PHE A 409 -29.05 -16.11 2.38
C PHE A 409 -28.18 -14.89 2.75
N ASP A 410 -26.98 -15.10 3.28
CA ASP A 410 -26.00 -14.03 3.50
C ASP A 410 -25.56 -13.40 2.17
N ASN A 411 -25.20 -14.22 1.17
CA ASN A 411 -24.84 -13.75 -0.17
C ASN A 411 -26.01 -13.02 -0.86
N LEU A 412 -27.24 -13.51 -0.69
CA LEU A 412 -28.46 -12.85 -1.15
C LEU A 412 -28.64 -11.47 -0.51
N ALA A 413 -28.49 -11.37 0.81
CA ALA A 413 -28.59 -10.10 1.52
C ALA A 413 -27.50 -9.10 1.10
N ASP A 414 -26.28 -9.59 0.87
CA ASP A 414 -25.15 -8.78 0.40
C ASP A 414 -25.36 -8.31 -1.05
N ALA A 415 -25.88 -9.16 -1.94
CA ALA A 415 -26.20 -8.78 -3.32
C ALA A 415 -27.27 -7.69 -3.39
N LEU A 416 -28.35 -7.83 -2.61
CA LEU A 416 -29.35 -6.78 -2.47
C LEU A 416 -28.77 -5.49 -1.87
N THR A 417 -27.88 -5.62 -0.88
CA THR A 417 -27.17 -4.47 -0.29
C THR A 417 -26.31 -3.74 -1.32
N VAL A 418 -25.55 -4.47 -2.14
CA VAL A 418 -24.74 -3.90 -3.23
C VAL A 418 -25.62 -3.19 -4.26
N TYR A 419 -26.74 -3.79 -4.65
CA TYR A 419 -27.69 -3.19 -5.56
C TYR A 419 -28.23 -1.86 -5.03
N VAL A 420 -28.72 -1.85 -3.78
CA VAL A 420 -29.26 -0.65 -3.13
C VAL A 420 -28.19 0.44 -3.02
N ARG A 421 -26.99 0.07 -2.58
CA ARG A 421 -25.84 0.98 -2.48
C ARG A 421 -25.47 1.57 -3.83
N GLY A 422 -25.48 0.78 -4.91
CA GLY A 422 -25.18 1.27 -6.25
C GLY A 422 -26.26 2.21 -6.81
N ARG A 423 -27.54 1.91 -6.58
CA ARG A 423 -28.66 2.65 -7.16
C ARG A 423 -28.99 3.95 -6.43
N TYR A 424 -28.87 3.96 -5.10
CA TYR A 424 -29.28 5.09 -4.25
C TYR A 424 -28.09 5.74 -3.52
N SER A 425 -26.95 5.88 -4.21
CA SER A 425 -25.74 6.52 -3.68
C SER A 425 -25.75 8.04 -3.78
N ILE A 426 -26.58 8.72 -2.99
CA ILE A 426 -26.71 10.19 -3.00
C ILE A 426 -25.49 10.88 -2.35
N HIS A 427 -24.91 10.26 -1.31
CA HIS A 427 -23.77 10.80 -0.57
C HIS A 427 -22.67 9.75 -0.42
N PRO A 428 -21.84 9.51 -1.45
CA PRO A 428 -20.77 8.52 -1.36
C PRO A 428 -19.77 8.89 -0.27
N VAL A 429 -19.13 7.87 0.30
CA VAL A 429 -18.09 8.05 1.32
C VAL A 429 -16.81 8.49 0.64
N GLU A 430 -16.24 9.60 1.08
CA GLU A 430 -14.94 10.06 0.58
C GLU A 430 -13.79 9.41 1.34
N GLY A 431 -12.71 9.12 0.62
CA GLY A 431 -11.46 8.62 1.17
C GLY A 431 -10.25 9.19 0.44
N ASN A 432 -9.08 8.87 0.97
CA ASN A 432 -7.81 9.34 0.44
C ASN A 432 -7.22 8.30 -0.53
N VAL A 433 -6.79 8.75 -1.70
CA VAL A 433 -6.04 7.94 -2.67
C VAL A 433 -4.58 7.91 -2.24
N GLN A 434 -3.96 6.74 -2.25
CA GLN A 434 -2.53 6.58 -1.98
C GLN A 434 -1.79 6.30 -3.29
N LYS A 435 -0.82 7.15 -3.63
CA LYS A 435 0.02 7.01 -4.82
C LYS A 435 1.40 6.47 -4.44
N ALA A 436 1.91 5.55 -5.25
CA ALA A 436 3.29 5.09 -5.12
C ALA A 436 4.25 6.17 -5.62
N GLU A 437 5.10 6.66 -4.74
CA GLU A 437 6.18 7.60 -5.06
C GLU A 437 7.53 7.03 -4.60
N THR A 438 8.62 7.51 -5.20
CA THR A 438 9.96 7.12 -4.80
C THR A 438 10.40 7.96 -3.60
N CYS A 439 10.35 7.40 -2.40
CA CYS A 439 10.89 8.03 -1.21
C CYS A 439 12.39 7.78 -1.08
N VAL A 440 13.08 8.71 -0.40
CA VAL A 440 14.51 8.63 -0.11
C VAL A 440 14.70 8.47 1.40
N LYS A 441 15.41 7.41 1.81
CA LYS A 441 15.86 7.22 3.18
C LYS A 441 17.37 7.44 3.26
N VAL A 442 17.78 8.39 4.08
CA VAL A 442 19.21 8.68 4.33
C VAL A 442 19.77 7.66 5.30
N ARG A 443 20.81 6.94 4.89
CA ARG A 443 21.55 5.99 5.72
C ARG A 443 22.77 6.69 6.33
N TRP A 444 22.54 7.42 7.42
CA TRP A 444 23.55 8.19 8.17
C TRP A 444 24.88 7.46 8.49
N PRO A 445 24.93 6.14 8.75
CA PRO A 445 26.19 5.45 9.00
C PRO A 445 27.23 5.58 7.87
N TRP A 446 26.81 5.80 6.63
CA TRP A 446 27.73 5.97 5.49
C TRP A 446 28.44 7.33 5.47
N ILE A 447 27.96 8.33 6.23
CA ILE A 447 28.63 9.63 6.40
C ILE A 447 29.89 9.50 7.26
N THR A 448 30.00 8.43 8.06
CA THR A 448 31.15 8.24 8.95
C THR A 448 32.48 8.21 8.20
N LEU A 449 32.54 7.59 7.01
CA LEU A 449 33.75 7.58 6.19
C LEU A 449 34.16 9.00 5.77
N ALA A 450 33.21 9.80 5.28
CA ALA A 450 33.48 11.19 4.91
C ALA A 450 33.98 12.01 6.09
N ALA A 451 33.37 11.83 7.27
CA ALA A 451 33.81 12.46 8.51
C ALA A 451 35.22 12.00 8.94
N VAL A 452 35.54 10.71 8.81
CA VAL A 452 36.85 10.14 9.13
C VAL A 452 37.92 10.67 8.19
N VAL A 453 37.70 10.66 6.87
CA VAL A 453 38.61 11.24 5.87
C VAL A 453 38.79 12.73 6.14
N LEU A 454 37.72 13.42 6.54
CA LEU A 454 37.77 14.82 6.93
C LEU A 454 38.75 15.08 8.06
N VAL A 455 38.58 14.36 9.17
CA VAL A 455 39.41 14.50 10.37
C VAL A 455 40.86 14.08 10.10
N LEU A 456 41.06 12.96 9.38
CA LEU A 456 42.39 12.49 9.03
C LEU A 456 43.12 13.47 8.10
N GLY A 457 42.43 14.06 7.12
CA GLY A 457 43.02 15.03 6.19
C GLY A 457 43.41 16.33 6.88
N VAL A 458 42.56 16.85 7.77
CA VAL A 458 42.90 18.02 8.61
C VAL A 458 44.08 17.71 9.53
N GLY A 459 44.08 16.52 10.15
CA GLY A 459 45.20 16.07 10.99
C GLY A 459 46.50 15.93 10.22
N PHE A 460 46.45 15.39 9.00
CA PHE A 460 47.61 15.26 8.12
C PHE A 460 48.16 16.63 7.71
N TYR A 461 47.29 17.56 7.30
CA TYR A 461 47.67 18.94 6.97
C TYR A 461 48.28 19.68 8.16
N ALA A 462 47.68 19.57 9.35
CA ALA A 462 48.26 20.15 10.57
C ALA A 462 49.63 19.53 10.91
N GLY A 463 49.78 18.21 10.69
CA GLY A 463 51.03 17.48 10.88
C GLY A 463 52.13 17.92 9.92
N THR A 464 51.82 18.12 8.63
CA THR A 464 52.79 18.63 7.65
C THR A 464 53.20 20.07 7.98
N LEU A 465 52.26 20.94 8.36
CA LEU A 465 52.57 22.29 8.84
C LEU A 465 53.47 22.30 10.07
N TRP A 466 53.19 21.42 11.04
CA TRP A 466 54.01 21.30 12.24
C TRP A 466 55.43 20.85 11.90
N MET A 467 55.58 19.84 11.03
CA MET A 467 56.87 19.37 10.56
C MET A 467 57.66 20.48 9.84
N VAL A 468 57.02 21.21 8.92
CA VAL A 468 57.66 22.35 8.23
C VAL A 468 58.13 23.41 9.22
N ARG A 469 57.35 23.72 10.26
CA ARG A 469 57.73 24.70 11.30
C ARG A 469 58.85 24.22 12.22
N CYS A 470 58.87 22.94 12.58
CA CYS A 470 59.90 22.35 13.44
C CYS A 470 61.23 22.08 12.73
N THR A 471 61.21 22.04 11.40
CA THR A 471 62.42 21.89 10.60
C THR A 471 63.19 23.21 10.62
N ARG A 472 64.34 23.20 11.30
CA ARG A 472 65.18 24.39 11.57
C ARG A 472 65.96 24.89 10.34
N ASP A 473 65.86 24.18 9.23
CA ASP A 473 66.55 24.49 7.99
C ASP A 473 65.70 25.48 7.18
N ASP A 474 66.21 26.69 6.95
CA ASP A 474 65.54 27.72 6.13
C ASP A 474 65.32 27.27 4.68
N THR A 475 65.84 26.08 4.33
CA THR A 475 65.69 25.45 3.02
C THR A 475 64.29 24.98 2.66
N VAL A 476 63.45 24.64 3.64
CA VAL A 476 62.12 24.06 3.38
C VAL A 476 60.96 24.90 3.91
N ARG A 477 61.24 26.14 4.34
CA ARG A 477 60.21 27.12 4.69
C ARG A 477 59.42 27.67 3.49
N HIS A 478 59.82 27.35 2.27
CA HIS A 478 59.14 27.81 1.06
C HIS A 478 58.06 26.80 0.63
N ASP A 479 56.86 27.32 0.34
CA ASP A 479 55.66 26.57 -0.06
C ASP A 479 55.77 26.08 -1.51
N PHE A 480 56.63 25.09 -1.75
CA PHE A 480 56.78 24.50 -3.08
C PHE A 480 55.60 23.60 -3.45
N LYS A 481 54.85 23.05 -2.48
CA LYS A 481 53.62 22.25 -2.68
C LYS A 481 53.77 21.25 -3.85
N THR A 482 52.99 21.39 -4.92
CA THR A 482 53.08 20.58 -6.15
C THR A 482 53.90 21.25 -7.26
N SER A 483 54.42 22.45 -7.02
CA SER A 483 55.09 23.27 -8.03
C SER A 483 56.43 22.68 -8.49
N LEU A 484 56.56 22.47 -9.79
CA LEU A 484 57.81 22.09 -10.45
C LEU A 484 58.65 23.31 -10.87
N LEU A 485 58.15 24.54 -10.70
CA LEU A 485 58.87 25.76 -11.06
C LEU A 485 60.30 25.84 -10.48
N PRO A 486 60.55 25.48 -9.20
CA PRO A 486 61.90 25.53 -8.65
C PRO A 486 62.87 24.65 -9.43
N LEU A 487 62.43 23.45 -9.85
CA LEU A 487 63.24 22.57 -10.70
C LEU A 487 63.45 23.12 -12.09
N LEU A 488 62.43 23.76 -12.70
CA LEU A 488 62.51 24.28 -14.05
C LEU A 488 63.42 25.52 -14.17
N PHE A 489 63.40 26.39 -13.16
CA PHE A 489 64.20 27.63 -13.17
C PHE A 489 65.65 27.43 -12.74
N HIS A 490 65.95 26.43 -11.92
CA HIS A 490 67.28 26.24 -11.32
C HIS A 490 67.94 24.90 -11.68
N GLY A 491 67.15 23.90 -12.10
CA GLY A 491 67.65 22.68 -12.72
C GLY A 491 68.42 21.72 -11.81
N LEU A 492 68.86 20.63 -12.44
CA LEU A 492 69.93 19.75 -11.97
C LEU A 492 71.27 20.45 -12.24
N GLU A 493 72.27 20.29 -11.38
CA GLU A 493 73.58 20.95 -11.57
C GLU A 493 74.16 20.69 -12.97
N GLY A 494 74.64 21.76 -13.65
CA GLY A 494 74.89 21.75 -15.11
C GLY A 494 75.85 20.67 -15.60
N LYS A 495 76.80 20.23 -14.77
CA LYS A 495 77.72 19.12 -15.09
C LYS A 495 77.03 17.76 -15.18
N ILE A 496 75.96 17.56 -14.40
CA ILE A 496 75.14 16.34 -14.41
C ILE A 496 74.27 16.34 -15.67
N LEU A 497 73.69 17.49 -16.00
CA LEU A 497 72.87 17.64 -17.20
C LEU A 497 73.67 17.30 -18.47
N GLU A 498 74.91 17.79 -18.56
CA GLU A 498 75.80 17.49 -19.69
C GLU A 498 76.17 16.00 -19.79
N ALA A 499 76.46 15.34 -18.67
CA ALA A 499 76.84 13.92 -18.62
C ALA A 499 75.71 12.96 -19.02
N TYR A 500 74.46 13.28 -18.69
CA TYR A 500 73.30 12.42 -18.97
C TYR A 500 72.51 12.81 -20.22
N SER A 501 72.65 14.05 -20.73
CA SER A 501 71.93 14.53 -21.92
C SER A 501 72.25 13.80 -23.22
N GLN A 502 73.42 13.16 -23.32
CA GLN A 502 73.84 12.44 -24.52
C GLN A 502 73.18 11.05 -24.67
N ASP A 503 72.70 10.45 -23.58
CA ASP A 503 72.19 9.06 -23.56
C ASP A 503 70.68 8.97 -23.25
N SER A 504 70.02 10.09 -22.94
CA SER A 504 68.65 10.16 -22.45
C SER A 504 67.58 10.34 -23.55
N GLN A 505 67.52 9.46 -24.55
CA GLN A 505 66.58 9.60 -25.68
C GLN A 505 65.17 9.06 -25.40
N THR A 506 64.99 8.23 -24.36
CA THR A 506 63.68 7.63 -24.01
C THR A 506 63.32 7.82 -22.54
N VAL A 507 62.02 7.90 -22.23
CA VAL A 507 61.51 8.01 -20.86
C VAL A 507 62.00 6.86 -19.96
N SER A 508 62.17 5.66 -20.52
CA SER A 508 62.75 4.51 -19.82
C SER A 508 64.22 4.74 -19.45
N SER A 509 65.05 5.23 -20.37
CA SER A 509 66.46 5.56 -20.10
C SER A 509 66.59 6.65 -19.01
N ILE A 510 65.72 7.67 -19.06
CA ILE A 510 65.68 8.73 -18.04
C ILE A 510 65.31 8.17 -16.66
N ASN A 511 64.33 7.26 -16.59
CA ASN A 511 63.95 6.62 -15.33
C ASN A 511 65.09 5.75 -14.76
N HIS A 512 65.80 5.02 -15.62
CA HIS A 512 66.93 4.19 -15.19
C HIS A 512 68.06 5.05 -14.59
N HIS A 513 68.43 6.16 -15.25
CA HIS A 513 69.44 7.06 -14.72
C HIS A 513 68.99 7.76 -13.42
N ALA A 514 67.70 8.05 -13.28
CA ALA A 514 67.15 8.61 -12.05
C ALA A 514 67.21 7.63 -10.86
N GLU A 515 67.30 6.33 -11.10
CA GLU A 515 67.52 5.33 -10.05
C GLU A 515 68.97 5.30 -9.56
N ASP A 516 69.95 5.69 -10.39
CA ASP A 516 71.36 5.71 -10.00
C ASP A 516 71.77 7.06 -9.37
N LEU A 517 71.09 8.15 -9.73
CA LEU A 517 71.42 9.50 -9.30
C LEU A 517 70.88 9.82 -7.89
N ARG A 518 71.78 10.13 -6.94
CA ARG A 518 71.41 10.63 -5.61
C ARG A 518 71.55 12.13 -5.51
N VAL A 519 70.43 12.79 -5.23
CA VAL A 519 70.35 14.25 -5.16
C VAL A 519 69.86 14.73 -3.81
N ARG A 520 70.32 15.92 -3.44
CA ARG A 520 69.85 16.69 -2.30
C ARG A 520 69.39 18.06 -2.76
N LEU A 521 68.29 18.56 -2.21
CA LEU A 521 67.81 19.90 -2.47
C LEU A 521 68.68 20.91 -1.70
N VAL A 522 69.38 21.79 -2.42
CA VAL A 522 70.30 22.78 -1.84
C VAL A 522 70.04 24.15 -2.44
N LYS A 523 70.21 25.21 -1.63
CA LYS A 523 70.19 26.60 -2.11
C LYS A 523 71.57 26.98 -2.62
N ASP A 524 71.66 27.42 -3.87
CA ASP A 524 72.88 27.98 -4.46
C ASP A 524 72.69 29.45 -4.84
N GLU A 525 73.74 30.13 -5.29
CA GLU A 525 73.69 31.52 -5.76
C GLU A 525 72.70 31.72 -6.92
N ARG A 526 72.44 30.66 -7.70
CA ARG A 526 71.49 30.64 -8.81
C ARG A 526 70.05 30.34 -8.38
N GLY A 527 69.81 29.91 -7.14
CA GLY A 527 68.51 29.53 -6.58
C GLY A 527 68.44 28.08 -6.10
N TRP A 528 67.22 27.52 -6.01
CA TRP A 528 66.93 26.19 -5.45
C TRP A 528 67.15 25.08 -6.47
N GLY A 529 68.24 24.31 -6.36
CA GLY A 529 68.56 23.22 -7.30
C GLY A 529 68.81 21.88 -6.62
N PHE A 530 68.76 20.81 -7.40
CA PHE A 530 69.19 19.48 -6.97
C PHE A 530 70.68 19.30 -7.25
N LYS A 531 71.46 19.07 -6.19
CA LYS A 531 72.90 18.77 -6.29
C LYS A 531 73.15 17.30 -6.04
N GLU A 532 74.07 16.72 -6.80
CA GLU A 532 74.51 15.33 -6.59
C GLU A 532 75.41 15.25 -5.35
N GLU A 533 75.17 14.25 -4.52
CA GLU A 533 76.01 13.94 -3.37
C GLU A 533 76.59 12.55 -3.62
N ALA A 534 77.85 12.51 -4.08
CA ALA A 534 78.59 11.27 -4.30
C ALA A 534 78.86 10.57 -2.95
N ILE A 535 78.86 9.23 -2.97
CA ILE A 535 78.92 8.34 -1.80
C ILE A 535 80.17 8.59 -0.94
#